data_AF-A0A8H5GAK9-F1
#
_entry.id   AF-A0A8H5GAK9-F1
#
_cell.length_a   1.000
_cell.length_b   1.000
_cell.length_c   1.000
_cell.angle_alpha   90.00
_cell.angle_beta   90.00
_cell.angle_gamma   90.00
#
_symmetry.space_group_name_H-M   'P 1'
#
loop_
_entity.id
_entity.type
_entity.pdbx_description
1 polymer ?
#
loop_
_entity_poly.entity_id
_entity_poly.type
_entity_poly.pdbx_seq_one_letter_code
_entity_poly.pdbx_strand_id
1 'polypeptide(L)' 'MNVGLRDALRRVRHPDKMRAIWADQICINQDDLFERKIQVSYMDKVYNRAKRVLVWVGEEDRFTAAAFSMFVGLHNAS' A
#
# COMPACT_ATOMS: atom_id res chain seq x y z
N MET A 1 -0.88 -17.71 2.35
CA MET A 1 -0.93 -17.19 0.96
C MET A 1 -0.08 -15.93 0.93
N ASN A 2 0.67 -15.72 -0.15
CA ASN A 2 1.72 -14.70 -0.22
C ASN A 2 1.12 -13.29 -0.17
N VAL A 3 1.54 -12.45 0.78
CA VAL A 3 1.10 -11.05 0.88
C VAL A 3 1.89 -10.25 -0.15
N GLY A 4 1.33 -10.11 -1.35
CA GLY A 4 2.06 -9.55 -2.49
C GLY A 4 1.36 -8.36 -3.16
N LEU A 5 2.17 -7.52 -3.82
CA LEU A 5 1.71 -6.37 -4.61
C LEU A 5 0.66 -6.76 -5.66
N ARG A 6 0.80 -7.93 -6.29
CA ARG A 6 -0.17 -8.42 -7.29
C ARG A 6 -1.59 -8.51 -6.73
N ASP A 7 -1.74 -9.07 -5.53
CA ASP A 7 -3.04 -9.30 -4.93
C ASP A 7 -3.62 -7.97 -4.42
N ALA A 8 -2.78 -7.11 -3.85
CA ALA A 8 -3.13 -5.74 -3.52
C ALA A 8 -3.68 -4.97 -4.74
N LEU A 9 -2.96 -5.00 -5.88
CA LEU A 9 -3.37 -4.33 -7.13
C LEU A 9 -4.70 -4.87 -7.66
N ARG A 10 -4.93 -6.19 -7.57
CA ARG A 10 -6.22 -6.79 -7.95
C ARG A 10 -7.36 -6.29 -7.06
N ARG A 11 -7.13 -6.18 -5.75
CA ARG A 11 -8.14 -5.75 -4.77
C ARG A 11 -8.55 -4.29 -4.95
N VAL A 12 -7.60 -3.41 -5.27
CA VAL A 12 -7.84 -1.95 -5.38
C VAL A 12 -8.27 -1.51 -6.80
N ARG A 13 -8.24 -2.42 -7.77
CA ARG A 13 -8.67 -2.17 -9.14
C ARG A 13 -10.18 -1.91 -9.18
N HIS A 14 -10.58 -0.88 -9.93
CA HIS A 14 -11.99 -0.67 -10.24
C HIS A 14 -12.43 -1.53 -11.43
N PRO A 15 -13.68 -2.01 -11.46
CA PRO A 15 -14.17 -2.85 -12.55
C PRO A 15 -14.29 -2.10 -13.89
N ASP A 16 -14.55 -0.79 -13.83
CA ASP A 16 -15.06 0.01 -14.95
C ASP A 16 -14.24 1.29 -15.22
N LYS A 17 -13.26 1.61 -14.37
CA LYS A 17 -12.45 2.83 -14.52
C LYS A 17 -10.98 2.61 -14.24
N MET A 18 -10.15 3.39 -14.94
CA MET A 18 -8.72 3.43 -14.68
C MET A 18 -8.44 4.03 -13.30
N ARG A 19 -7.38 3.55 -12.66
CA ARG A 19 -6.86 4.08 -11.41
C ARG A 19 -5.35 4.20 -11.53
N ALA A 20 -4.83 5.41 -11.35
CA ALA A 20 -3.40 5.63 -11.21
C ALA A 20 -2.96 5.18 -9.81
N ILE A 21 -1.98 4.29 -9.76
CA ILE A 21 -1.38 3.79 -8.51
C ILE A 21 0.13 3.91 -8.70
N TRP A 22 0.79 4.42 -7.67
CA TRP A 22 2.23 4.35 -7.56
C TRP A 22 2.59 3.23 -6.59
N ALA A 23 3.52 2.38 -6.99
CA ALA A 23 4.12 1.34 -6.15
C ALA A 23 5.62 1.29 -6.51
N ASP A 24 6.51 1.47 -5.53
CA ASP A 24 7.95 1.58 -5.75
C ASP A 24 8.52 0.38 -6.53
N GLN A 25 8.02 -0.82 -6.24
CA GLN A 25 8.45 -2.07 -6.89
C GLN A 25 8.22 -2.08 -8.42
N ILE A 26 7.31 -1.25 -8.94
CA ILE A 26 6.98 -1.19 -10.38
C ILE A 26 7.33 0.17 -10.99
N CYS A 27 7.07 1.26 -10.27
CA CYS A 27 7.22 2.62 -10.79
C CYS A 27 8.66 3.15 -10.75
N ILE A 28 9.55 2.49 -9.99
CA ILE A 28 10.98 2.80 -9.97
C ILE A 28 11.70 1.73 -10.77
N ASN A 29 12.60 2.13 -11.66
CA ASN A 29 13.50 1.16 -12.28
C ASN A 29 14.45 0.61 -11.21
N GLN A 30 14.24 -0.63 -10.81
CA GLN A 30 15.01 -1.26 -9.75
C GLN A 30 16.44 -1.63 -10.19
N ASP A 31 16.66 -1.75 -11.51
CA ASP A 31 17.94 -2.15 -12.11
C ASP A 31 18.86 -0.94 -12.35
N ASP A 32 18.30 0.27 -12.43
CA ASP A 32 19.07 1.52 -12.51
C ASP A 32 19.29 2.12 -11.12
N LEU A 33 20.47 1.89 -10.55
CA LEU A 33 20.84 2.39 -9.23
C LEU A 33 20.81 3.93 -9.13
N PHE A 34 21.10 4.63 -10.23
CA PHE A 34 21.13 6.09 -10.25
C PHE A 34 19.71 6.65 -10.23
N GLU A 35 18.84 6.16 -11.11
CA GLU A 35 17.41 6.53 -11.11
C GLU A 35 16.76 6.16 -9.77
N ARG A 36 17.00 4.93 -9.29
CA ARG A 36 16.42 4.44 -8.03
C ARG A 36 16.77 5.35 -6.86
N LYS A 37 18.02 5.80 -6.76
CA LYS A 37 18.44 6.74 -5.70
C LYS A 37 17.66 8.05 -5.78
N ILE A 38 17.46 8.59 -6.99
CA ILE A 38 16.69 9.80 -7.22
C ILE A 38 15.21 9.59 -6.84
N GLN A 39 14.57 8.53 -7.32
CA GLN A 39 13.16 8.23 -7.03
C GLN A 39 12.92 7.99 -5.54
N VAL A 40 13.81 7.25 -4.86
CA VAL A 40 13.72 7.03 -3.41
C VAL A 40 13.77 8.36 -2.65
N SER A 41 14.61 9.30 -3.07
CA SER A 41 14.66 10.64 -2.47
C SER A 41 13.40 11.50 -2.70
N TYR A 42 12.52 11.10 -3.61
CA TYR A 42 11.23 11.76 -3.87
C TYR A 42 10.03 11.04 -3.25
N MET A 43 10.23 9.90 -2.58
CA MET A 43 9.12 9.14 -2.00
C MET A 43 8.30 9.97 -1.02
N ASP A 44 8.94 10.84 -0.23
CA ASP A 44 8.28 11.79 0.66
C ASP A 44 7.26 12.66 -0.09
N LYS A 45 7.64 13.20 -1.26
CA LYS A 45 6.77 14.02 -2.10
C LYS A 45 5.67 13.20 -2.74
N VAL A 46 5.96 11.96 -3.15
CA VAL A 46 4.95 11.05 -3.70
C VAL A 46 3.87 10.76 -2.66
N TYR A 47 4.27 10.37 -1.44
CA TYR A 47 3.32 10.11 -0.35
C TYR A 47 2.52 11.36 0.03
N ASN A 48 3.19 12.51 0.17
CA ASN A 48 2.52 13.77 0.54
C ASN A 48 1.56 14.29 -0.54
N ARG A 49 1.81 13.98 -1.82
CA ARG A 49 0.94 14.39 -2.94
C ARG A 49 -0.09 13.34 -3.33
N ALA A 50 -0.01 12.13 -2.78
CA ALA A 50 -0.95 11.07 -3.07
C ALA A 50 -2.34 11.46 -2.55
N LYS A 51 -3.38 11.24 -3.37
CA LYS A 51 -4.77 11.46 -2.93
C LYS A 51 -5.11 10.61 -1.70
N ARG A 52 -4.55 9.40 -1.62
CA ARG A 52 -4.66 8.45 -0.52
C ARG A 52 -3.42 7.56 -0.51
N VAL A 53 -2.97 7.18 0.67
CA VAL A 53 -1.99 6.11 0.88
C VAL A 53 -2.75 4.85 1.29
N LEU A 54 -2.48 3.73 0.63
CA LEU A 54 -3.13 2.45 0.90
C LEU A 54 -2.09 1.51 1.50
N VAL A 55 -2.43 0.89 2.63
CA VAL A 55 -1.59 -0.12 3.29
C VAL A 55 -2.24 -1.48 3.07
N TRP A 56 -1.49 -2.43 2.51
CA TRP A 56 -1.95 -3.78 2.27
C TRP A 56 -1.31 -4.75 3.27
N VAL A 57 -2.12 -5.32 4.14
CA VAL A 57 -1.67 -6.27 5.18
C VAL A 57 -2.04 -7.73 4.86
N GLY A 58 -2.73 -7.96 3.74
CA GLY A 58 -3.27 -9.26 3.34
C GLY A 58 -4.78 -9.24 3.19
N GLU A 59 -5.33 -10.36 2.74
CA GLU A 59 -6.78 -10.58 2.74
C GLU A 59 -7.28 -10.82 4.16
N GLU A 60 -8.58 -10.58 4.35
CA GLU A 60 -9.24 -10.90 5.61
C GLU A 60 -9.12 -12.40 5.92
N ASP A 61 -8.77 -12.67 7.16
CA ASP A 61 -8.77 -14.01 7.75
C ASP A 61 -9.65 -14.06 9.00
N ARG A 62 -9.77 -15.26 9.59
CA ARG A 62 -10.59 -15.50 10.78
C ARG A 62 -10.18 -14.66 12.01
N PHE A 63 -8.99 -14.08 12.02
CA PHE A 63 -8.49 -13.27 13.13
C PHE A 63 -8.60 -11.76 12.87
N THR A 64 -8.82 -11.36 11.62
CA THR A 64 -8.80 -9.97 11.19
C THR A 64 -9.83 -9.13 11.96
N ALA A 65 -11.09 -9.58 12.05
CA ALA A 65 -12.14 -8.86 12.78
C ALA A 65 -11.80 -8.67 14.28
N ALA A 66 -11.26 -9.71 14.93
CA ALA A 66 -10.86 -9.66 16.33
C ALA A 66 -9.69 -8.68 16.55
N ALA A 67 -8.69 -8.70 15.66
CA ALA A 67 -7.55 -7.79 15.70
C ALA A 67 -7.96 -6.32 15.58
N PHE A 68 -8.84 -5.99 14.61
CA PHE A 68 -9.36 -4.62 14.46
C PHE A 68 -10.17 -4.17 15.68
N SER A 69 -10.98 -5.06 16.26
CA SER A 69 -11.73 -4.76 17.48
C SER A 69 -10.80 -4.44 18.66
N MET A 70 -9.69 -5.17 18.78
CA MET A 70 -8.68 -4.93 19.82
C MET A 70 -7.98 -3.57 19.62
N PHE A 71 -7.62 -3.21 18.39
CA PHE A 71 -7.01 -1.90 18.11
C PHE A 71 -7.93 -0.72 18.48
N VAL A 72 -9.23 -0.83 18.17
CA VAL A 72 -10.23 0.18 18.54
C VAL A 72 -10.37 0.27 20.05
N GLY A 73 -10.40 -0.87 20.76
CA GLY A 73 -10.46 -0.92 22.21
C GLY A 73 -9.26 -0.25 22.89
N LEU A 74 -8.04 -0.47 22.37
CA LEU A 74 -6.81 0.15 22.87
C LEU A 74 -6.79 1.67 22.65
N HIS A 75 -7.26 2.15 21.50
CA HIS A 75 -7.32 3.58 21.20
C HIS A 75 -8.30 4.32 22.12
N ASN A 76 -9.46 3.72 22.41
CA ASN A 76 -10.48 4.34 23.26
C ASN A 76 -10.18 4.27 24.77
N ALA A 77 -9.14 3.53 25.15
CA ALA A 77 -8.70 3.39 26.55
C ALA A 77 -7.58 4.40 26.93
N SER A 78 -7.12 5.22 25.98
CA SER A 78 -6.13 6.30 26.17
C SER A 78 -6.81 7.66 26.17
#